data_AF-A0A1Y2AJ00-F1
#
_entry.id   AF-A0A1Y2AJ00-F1
#
_cell.length_a   1.000
_cell.length_b   1.000
_cell.length_c   1.000
_cell.angle_alpha   90.00
_cell.angle_beta   90.00
_cell.angle_gamma   90.00
#
_symmetry.space_group_name_H-M   'P 1'
#
loop_
_entity.id
_entity.type
_entity.pdbx_description
1 polymer ?
#
loop_
_entity_poly.entity_id
_entity_poly.type
_entity_poly.pdbx_seq_one_letter_code
_entity_poly.pdbx_strand_id
1 'polypeptide(L)'
;MPILCVTANDNDCVKSLTPSGKEIIVKKIKGNVQPDAIVSVLLRTYTFFDFRNPSFKLPKKVYFLENKSVTVTPGTYEIAKYMAQQAVEVELIKSNDNKNEIEPDIKPEQWDELLAIEEEIFPATDSLQCIVCRKPLMKGNLRCSACKAVLYCSKTCQKKDWHNNHKLNCPNFKKIMNQVPGLYDLPFSYFNPRTQLKFVGCRDLIILERGVIEEGLYNCYHYDHDPNVNEGHYGEFGFKLFESFKDKSVEERCEAYGVPECAAMFEPSNDGFVKSWEDVLTRFKISNKSISPLLFSNVLTLGYIIKNQIADPSEKKLIHLIGCDIEADIFPLYETLLYLFPKAGLDVEIHMYGPLISKQCDKKEATLTKNENTIKVKVISSTYNEKFIKENPDLLVALNPGFFLDTLWKSTMPVIFENKPKDLKFIISERDENTIQSLEKYTQFHGIKALQLSEINPFREPYVDYIMGMIIPCIKNSFFFVL
;
A
#
# COMPACT_ATOMS: atom_id res chain seq x y z
N MET A 1 -13.71 -4.32 -9.56
CA MET A 1 -15.08 -3.90 -9.96
C MET A 1 -15.18 -3.99 -11.46
N PRO A 2 -16.23 -4.60 -12.05
CA PRO A 2 -16.60 -4.25 -13.41
C PRO A 2 -17.23 -2.86 -13.30
N ILE A 3 -16.45 -1.84 -13.64
CA ILE A 3 -17.00 -0.51 -13.91
C ILE A 3 -18.01 -0.70 -15.06
N LEU A 4 -19.19 -0.11 -15.00
CA LEU A 4 -20.21 -0.24 -16.06
C LEU A 4 -20.58 1.09 -16.70
N CYS A 5 -20.41 2.18 -15.97
CA CYS A 5 -20.72 3.51 -16.45
C CYS A 5 -19.84 4.52 -15.74
N VAL A 6 -19.44 5.58 -16.44
CA VAL A 6 -18.80 6.74 -15.84
C VAL A 6 -19.64 7.99 -16.09
N THR A 7 -19.95 8.69 -15.01
CA THR A 7 -20.58 10.01 -15.02
C THR A 7 -19.53 11.05 -14.66
N ALA A 8 -19.36 12.05 -15.52
CA ALA A 8 -18.78 13.33 -15.13
C ALA A 8 -19.93 14.19 -14.61
N ASN A 9 -19.89 14.62 -13.35
CA ASN A 9 -20.87 15.56 -12.80
C ASN A 9 -20.23 16.93 -12.58
N ASP A 10 -21.06 17.97 -12.45
CA ASP A 10 -20.69 19.35 -12.11
C ASP A 10 -20.02 19.52 -10.72
N ASN A 11 -19.71 18.41 -10.02
CA ASN A 11 -19.18 18.36 -8.65
C ASN A 11 -17.69 17.94 -8.60
N ASP A 12 -16.89 18.31 -9.60
CA ASP A 12 -15.43 18.08 -9.62
C ASP A 12 -15.01 16.61 -9.38
N CYS A 13 -15.78 15.64 -9.90
CA CYS A 13 -15.44 14.22 -9.77
C CYS A 13 -15.96 13.34 -10.92
N VAL A 14 -15.17 12.32 -11.23
CA VAL A 14 -15.49 11.19 -12.10
C VAL A 14 -16.04 10.09 -11.21
N LYS A 15 -17.29 9.71 -11.45
CA LYS A 15 -17.96 8.66 -10.70
C LYS A 15 -18.18 7.44 -11.59
N SER A 16 -18.12 6.25 -11.01
CA SER A 16 -18.49 5.00 -11.65
C SER A 16 -19.68 4.35 -10.97
N LEU A 17 -20.52 3.68 -11.73
CA LEU A 17 -21.56 2.81 -11.21
C LEU A 17 -21.03 1.40 -11.03
N THR A 18 -21.19 0.89 -9.80
CA THR A 18 -21.11 -0.55 -9.51
C THR A 18 -22.20 -1.33 -10.26
N PRO A 19 -22.09 -2.66 -10.37
CA PRO A 19 -23.17 -3.50 -10.90
C PRO A 19 -24.52 -3.34 -10.19
N SER A 20 -24.51 -2.90 -8.92
CA SER A 20 -25.71 -2.58 -8.12
C SER A 20 -26.21 -1.14 -8.30
N GLY A 21 -25.64 -0.36 -9.22
CA GLY A 21 -26.05 1.03 -9.49
C GLY A 21 -25.58 2.05 -8.43
N LYS A 22 -24.74 1.65 -7.49
CA LYS A 22 -24.14 2.57 -6.51
C LYS A 22 -22.99 3.36 -7.15
N GLU A 23 -23.02 4.67 -7.00
CA GLU A 23 -21.95 5.58 -7.41
C GLU A 23 -20.71 5.43 -6.52
N ILE A 24 -19.54 5.38 -7.16
CA ILE A 24 -18.23 5.36 -6.54
C ILE A 24 -17.39 6.44 -7.19
N ILE A 25 -16.71 7.26 -6.40
CA ILE A 25 -15.82 8.28 -6.94
C ILE A 25 -14.54 7.57 -7.40
N VAL A 26 -14.33 7.53 -8.72
CA VAL A 26 -13.15 6.95 -9.36
C VAL A 26 -12.00 7.94 -9.41
N LYS A 27 -12.29 9.24 -9.55
CA LYS A 27 -11.30 10.31 -9.53
C LYS A 27 -11.94 11.63 -9.11
N LYS A 28 -11.28 12.43 -8.26
CA LYS A 28 -11.66 13.83 -8.06
C LYS A 28 -10.88 14.69 -9.06
N ILE A 29 -11.56 15.59 -9.77
CA ILE A 29 -10.94 16.44 -10.78
C ILE A 29 -11.45 17.85 -10.59
N LYS A 30 -10.58 18.82 -10.33
CA LYS A 30 -10.95 20.24 -10.31
C LYS A 30 -11.15 20.75 -11.74
N GLY A 31 -12.36 21.21 -12.06
CA GLY A 31 -12.70 21.81 -13.36
C GLY A 31 -13.17 20.84 -14.44
N ASN A 32 -13.36 21.35 -15.67
CA ASN A 32 -13.92 20.58 -16.78
C ASN A 32 -13.02 19.39 -17.16
N VAL A 33 -13.57 18.18 -17.02
CA VAL A 33 -12.86 16.92 -17.31
C VAL A 33 -12.90 16.62 -18.81
N GLN A 34 -11.74 16.44 -19.43
CA GLN A 34 -11.66 15.98 -20.82
C GLN A 34 -12.03 14.49 -20.92
N PRO A 35 -12.80 14.03 -21.93
CA PRO A 35 -13.22 12.64 -22.07
C PRO A 35 -12.04 11.65 -22.09
N ASP A 36 -10.90 12.05 -22.64
CA ASP A 36 -9.68 11.21 -22.72
C ASP A 36 -9.11 10.87 -21.34
N ALA A 37 -9.24 11.77 -20.36
CA ALA A 37 -8.82 11.52 -18.98
C ALA A 37 -9.71 10.48 -18.29
N ILE A 38 -11.01 10.52 -18.56
CA ILE A 38 -11.99 9.54 -18.06
C ILE A 38 -11.72 8.15 -18.65
N VAL A 39 -11.49 8.09 -19.96
CA VAL A 39 -11.22 6.85 -20.69
C VAL A 39 -9.88 6.22 -20.29
N SER A 40 -8.84 7.01 -20.06
CA SER A 40 -7.54 6.51 -19.55
C SER A 40 -7.67 5.87 -18.17
N VAL A 41 -8.39 6.53 -17.25
CA VAL A 41 -8.62 6.02 -15.89
C VAL A 41 -9.44 4.72 -15.94
N LEU A 42 -10.46 4.65 -16.79
CA LEU A 42 -11.25 3.45 -17.03
C LEU A 42 -10.38 2.30 -17.54
N LEU A 43 -9.65 2.52 -18.64
CA LEU A 43 -8.80 1.50 -19.27
C LEU A 43 -7.78 0.94 -18.29
N ARG A 44 -7.03 1.80 -17.60
CA ARG A 44 -6.04 1.36 -16.60
C ARG A 44 -6.69 0.58 -15.48
N THR A 45 -7.86 1.01 -15.01
CA THR A 45 -8.61 0.29 -13.99
C THR A 45 -9.05 -1.10 -14.48
N TYR A 46 -9.48 -1.25 -15.73
CA TYR A 46 -9.88 -2.55 -16.30
C TYR A 46 -8.71 -3.47 -16.64
N THR A 47 -7.67 -2.96 -17.31
CA THR A 47 -6.46 -3.74 -17.64
C THR A 47 -5.83 -4.30 -16.36
N PHE A 48 -5.89 -3.52 -15.29
CA PHE A 48 -5.44 -3.91 -13.97
C PHE A 48 -6.25 -5.06 -13.33
N PHE A 49 -7.59 -5.09 -13.49
CA PHE A 49 -8.42 -6.21 -13.01
C PHE A 49 -8.22 -7.51 -13.82
N ASP A 50 -7.97 -7.38 -15.12
CA ASP A 50 -7.70 -8.50 -16.03
C ASP A 50 -6.42 -9.27 -15.63
N PHE A 51 -5.36 -8.55 -15.23
CA PHE A 51 -4.08 -9.17 -14.83
C PHE A 51 -4.15 -9.97 -13.51
N ARG A 52 -5.02 -9.59 -12.56
CA ARG A 52 -5.07 -10.25 -11.23
C ARG A 52 -6.15 -11.32 -11.11
N ASN A 53 -7.17 -11.30 -11.97
CA ASN A 53 -8.22 -12.31 -11.97
C ASN A 53 -8.42 -12.86 -13.39
N PRO A 54 -7.88 -14.05 -13.70
CA PRO A 54 -8.04 -14.69 -15.01
C PRO A 54 -9.51 -14.99 -15.40
N SER A 55 -10.43 -14.89 -14.44
CA SER A 55 -11.87 -15.05 -14.62
C SER A 55 -12.58 -13.71 -14.91
N PHE A 56 -11.89 -12.58 -14.72
CA PHE A 56 -12.42 -11.26 -15.05
C PHE A 56 -12.57 -11.16 -16.57
N LYS A 57 -13.80 -10.93 -17.01
CA LYS A 57 -14.09 -10.66 -18.42
C LYS A 57 -14.25 -9.16 -18.57
N LEU A 58 -13.40 -8.56 -19.39
CA LEU A 58 -13.57 -7.18 -19.84
C LEU A 58 -15.04 -6.99 -20.31
N PRO A 59 -15.74 -5.95 -19.84
CA PRO A 59 -17.09 -5.67 -20.30
C PRO A 59 -17.03 -5.37 -21.81
N LYS A 60 -17.87 -6.05 -22.59
CA LYS A 60 -17.97 -5.84 -24.05
C LYS A 60 -18.49 -4.45 -24.43
N LYS A 61 -19.09 -3.72 -23.47
CA LYS A 61 -19.68 -2.39 -23.64
C LYS A 61 -19.38 -1.50 -22.44
N VAL A 62 -19.00 -0.25 -22.68
CA VAL A 62 -18.84 0.81 -21.66
C VAL A 62 -19.72 2.00 -22.03
N TYR A 63 -20.53 2.48 -21.08
CA TYR A 63 -21.47 3.57 -21.29
C TYR A 63 -20.94 4.88 -20.70
N PHE A 64 -20.89 5.94 -21.52
CA PHE A 64 -20.50 7.29 -21.10
C PHE A 64 -21.75 8.18 -20.98
N LEU A 65 -21.99 8.74 -19.79
CA LEU A 65 -23.11 9.65 -19.54
C LEU A 65 -22.60 11.10 -19.62
N GLU A 66 -23.04 11.82 -20.65
CA GLU A 66 -22.67 13.21 -20.90
C GLU A 66 -23.52 14.16 -20.05
N ASN A 67 -22.92 14.83 -19.06
CA ASN A 67 -23.47 16.07 -18.50
C ASN A 67 -22.90 17.29 -19.25
N LYS A 68 -23.69 18.36 -19.30
CA LYS A 68 -23.67 19.47 -20.30
C LYS A 68 -22.40 20.35 -20.40
N SER A 69 -21.24 19.96 -19.88
CA SER A 69 -20.06 20.84 -19.77
C SER A 69 -18.76 20.35 -20.42
N VAL A 70 -18.78 19.26 -21.20
CA VAL A 70 -17.57 18.69 -21.82
C VAL A 70 -17.58 18.82 -23.35
N THR A 71 -16.78 19.73 -23.90
CA THR A 71 -16.57 19.88 -25.35
C THR A 71 -15.41 19.00 -25.81
N VAL A 72 -15.66 18.01 -26.66
CA VAL A 72 -14.64 17.10 -27.22
C VAL A 72 -13.99 17.74 -28.47
N THR A 73 -12.66 17.83 -28.53
CA THR A 73 -11.91 18.15 -29.76
C THR A 73 -11.22 16.92 -30.36
N PRO A 74 -10.97 16.89 -31.70
CA PRO A 74 -10.58 15.67 -32.40
C PRO A 74 -9.09 15.34 -32.22
N GLY A 75 -8.78 14.50 -31.23
CA GLY A 75 -7.48 13.82 -31.04
C GLY A 75 -7.62 12.29 -30.90
N THR A 76 -8.79 11.75 -31.22
CA THR A 76 -9.34 10.44 -30.82
C THR A 76 -8.77 9.20 -31.52
N TYR A 77 -7.71 9.30 -32.32
CA TYR A 77 -7.35 8.23 -33.27
C TYR A 77 -6.50 7.08 -32.68
N GLU A 78 -5.68 7.32 -31.65
CA GLU A 78 -4.83 6.27 -31.05
C GLU A 78 -5.57 5.46 -29.97
N ILE A 79 -6.49 6.08 -29.23
CA ILE A 79 -7.24 5.44 -28.11
C ILE A 79 -8.34 4.50 -28.63
N ALA A 80 -9.06 4.91 -29.68
CA ALA A 80 -10.06 4.06 -30.34
C ALA A 80 -9.43 2.78 -30.95
N LYS A 81 -8.16 2.87 -31.36
CA LYS A 81 -7.42 1.76 -31.95
C LYS A 81 -7.04 0.69 -30.92
N TYR A 82 -6.66 1.10 -29.71
CA TYR A 82 -6.38 0.19 -28.59
C TYR A 82 -7.67 -0.46 -28.03
N MET A 83 -8.77 0.30 -27.91
CA MET A 83 -10.08 -0.23 -27.50
C MET A 83 -10.69 -1.21 -28.51
N ALA A 84 -10.53 -0.92 -29.81
CA ALA A 84 -10.94 -1.82 -30.88
C ALA A 84 -10.13 -3.13 -30.89
N GLN A 85 -8.87 -3.10 -30.45
CA GLN A 85 -8.04 -4.31 -30.28
C GLN A 85 -8.51 -5.20 -29.11
N GLN A 86 -9.22 -4.64 -28.12
CA GLN A 86 -9.74 -5.36 -26.93
C GLN A 86 -11.25 -5.68 -27.00
N ALA A 87 -11.90 -5.44 -28.15
CA ALA A 87 -13.32 -5.72 -28.40
C ALA A 87 -14.32 -5.08 -27.41
N VAL A 88 -14.04 -3.86 -26.95
CA VAL A 88 -14.94 -3.07 -26.08
C VAL A 88 -15.65 -1.99 -26.92
N GLU A 89 -16.98 -2.06 -27.04
CA GLU A 89 -17.81 -1.02 -27.67
C GLU A 89 -18.07 0.13 -26.68
N VAL A 90 -17.87 1.39 -27.10
CA VAL A 90 -18.16 2.57 -26.28
C VAL A 90 -19.43 3.26 -26.81
N GLU A 91 -20.44 3.44 -25.96
CA GLU A 91 -21.72 4.05 -26.33
C GLU A 91 -21.96 5.34 -25.52
N LEU A 92 -22.16 6.46 -26.22
CA LEU A 92 -22.45 7.77 -25.66
C LEU A 92 -23.95 7.91 -25.38
N ILE A 93 -24.33 8.14 -24.12
CA ILE A 93 -25.72 8.37 -23.71
C ILE A 93 -25.87 9.83 -23.27
N LYS A 94 -26.79 10.55 -23.92
CA LYS A 94 -27.14 11.94 -23.57
C LYS A 94 -28.06 11.95 -22.34
N SER A 95 -27.69 12.72 -21.32
CA SER A 95 -28.51 12.92 -20.11
C SER A 95 -29.76 13.74 -20.43
N ASN A 96 -30.95 13.16 -20.20
CA ASN A 96 -32.22 13.89 -20.22
C ASN A 96 -32.67 14.18 -18.77
N ASP A 97 -32.67 15.47 -18.44
CA ASP A 97 -33.47 16.20 -17.43
C ASP A 97 -33.25 15.98 -15.92
N ASN A 98 -32.58 16.97 -15.31
CA ASN A 98 -32.97 17.76 -14.13
C ASN A 98 -34.02 17.17 -13.15
N LYS A 99 -33.63 16.25 -12.27
CA LYS A 99 -34.33 16.07 -10.98
C LYS A 99 -33.37 15.95 -9.81
N ASN A 100 -33.54 16.89 -8.88
CA ASN A 100 -32.87 17.01 -7.60
C ASN A 100 -33.01 15.73 -6.76
N GLU A 101 -31.88 15.39 -6.12
CA GLU A 101 -31.73 14.88 -4.75
C GLU A 101 -33.01 14.47 -4.01
N ILE A 102 -33.22 13.15 -3.90
CA ILE A 102 -33.73 12.54 -2.66
C ILE A 102 -32.85 11.32 -2.42
N GLU A 103 -32.02 11.37 -1.38
CA GLU A 103 -31.31 10.19 -0.87
C GLU A 103 -32.35 9.09 -0.58
N PRO A 104 -32.18 7.86 -1.09
CA PRO A 104 -33.15 6.81 -0.85
C PRO A 104 -33.16 6.43 0.64
N ASP A 105 -34.35 6.45 1.25
CA ASP A 105 -34.60 5.99 2.63
C ASP A 105 -34.55 4.45 2.67
N ILE A 106 -33.33 3.91 2.83
CA ILE A 106 -33.06 2.47 2.85
C ILE A 106 -33.27 1.93 4.27
N LYS A 107 -34.27 1.07 4.44
CA LYS A 107 -34.57 0.42 5.73
C LYS A 107 -33.47 -0.59 6.12
N PRO A 108 -33.23 -0.85 7.42
CA PRO A 108 -32.22 -1.80 7.89
C PRO A 108 -32.29 -3.19 7.24
N GLU A 109 -33.49 -3.69 6.95
CA GLU A 109 -33.71 -4.99 6.31
C GLU A 109 -33.23 -5.03 4.85
N GLN A 110 -33.26 -3.88 4.17
CA GLN A 110 -32.77 -3.72 2.79
C GLN A 110 -31.24 -3.61 2.75
N TRP A 111 -30.60 -3.23 3.86
CA TRP A 111 -29.14 -3.29 4.00
C TRP A 111 -28.63 -4.73 4.05
N ASP A 112 -29.34 -5.64 4.73
CA ASP A 112 -28.97 -7.05 4.79
C ASP A 112 -29.12 -7.74 3.41
N GLU A 113 -30.13 -7.34 2.64
CA GLU A 113 -30.37 -7.82 1.27
C GLU A 113 -29.32 -7.27 0.28
N LEU A 114 -28.91 -6.00 0.42
CA LEU A 114 -27.81 -5.40 -0.35
C LEU A 114 -26.44 -5.98 0.01
N LEU A 115 -26.19 -6.29 1.28
CA LEU A 115 -24.98 -6.98 1.74
C LEU A 115 -24.94 -8.43 1.20
N ALA A 116 -26.08 -9.11 1.13
CA ALA A 116 -26.17 -10.46 0.55
C ALA A 116 -25.88 -10.47 -0.97
N ILE A 117 -26.30 -9.44 -1.70
CA ILE A 117 -26.01 -9.27 -3.14
C ILE A 117 -24.54 -8.89 -3.37
N GLU A 118 -23.94 -8.05 -2.52
CA GLU A 118 -22.51 -7.70 -2.59
C GLU A 118 -21.62 -8.94 -2.27
N GLU A 119 -22.06 -9.82 -1.37
CA GLU A 119 -21.46 -11.14 -1.09
C GLU A 119 -21.64 -12.16 -2.24
N GLU A 120 -22.68 -12.03 -3.08
CA GLU A 120 -22.89 -12.88 -4.26
C GLU A 120 -22.09 -12.43 -5.49
N ILE A 121 -21.89 -11.11 -5.67
CA ILE A 121 -21.19 -10.55 -6.84
C ILE A 121 -19.66 -10.53 -6.65
N PHE A 122 -19.19 -10.36 -5.40
CA PHE A 122 -17.79 -10.54 -5.04
C PHE A 122 -17.72 -11.69 -4.06
N PRO A 123 -17.64 -12.94 -4.55
CA PRO A 123 -17.44 -14.00 -3.61
C PRO A 123 -16.01 -13.75 -3.09
N ALA A 124 -15.85 -13.64 -1.78
CA ALA A 124 -14.56 -13.55 -1.09
C ALA A 124 -13.64 -14.77 -1.35
N THR A 125 -13.85 -15.48 -2.46
CA THR A 125 -13.61 -16.89 -2.72
C THR A 125 -12.72 -17.14 -3.94
N ASP A 126 -12.53 -16.14 -4.82
CA ASP A 126 -11.65 -16.31 -5.97
C ASP A 126 -10.17 -16.18 -5.56
N SER A 127 -9.88 -15.36 -4.54
CA SER A 127 -8.55 -15.25 -3.92
C SER A 127 -8.31 -16.32 -2.84
N LEU A 128 -9.37 -16.81 -2.19
CA LEU A 128 -9.26 -17.91 -1.24
C LEU A 128 -9.30 -19.25 -1.98
N GLN A 129 -8.19 -19.98 -1.95
CA GLN A 129 -8.06 -21.27 -2.62
C GLN A 129 -7.83 -22.39 -1.61
N CYS A 130 -8.20 -23.62 -1.96
CA CYS A 130 -7.85 -24.75 -1.11
C CYS A 130 -6.33 -24.86 -1.02
N ILE A 131 -5.76 -24.92 0.18
CA ILE A 131 -4.29 -25.04 0.36
C ILE A 131 -3.71 -26.28 -0.36
N VAL A 132 -4.54 -27.32 -0.55
CA VAL A 132 -4.12 -28.61 -1.12
C VAL A 132 -4.26 -28.66 -2.64
N CYS A 133 -5.43 -28.31 -3.17
CA CYS A 133 -5.73 -28.49 -4.59
C CYS A 133 -5.81 -27.18 -5.38
N ARG A 134 -5.63 -26.03 -4.70
CA ARG A 134 -5.65 -24.67 -5.28
C ARG A 134 -6.94 -24.28 -5.98
N LYS A 135 -7.99 -25.11 -5.89
CA LYS A 135 -9.31 -24.76 -6.39
C LYS A 135 -9.89 -23.58 -5.59
N PRO A 136 -10.56 -22.61 -6.26
CA PRO A 136 -11.30 -21.54 -5.59
C PRO A 136 -12.31 -22.10 -4.56
N LEU A 137 -12.56 -21.33 -3.52
CA LEU A 137 -13.27 -21.81 -2.32
C LEU A 137 -14.59 -21.08 -2.08
N MET A 138 -15.73 -21.68 -2.46
CA MET A 138 -17.09 -21.11 -2.33
C MET A 138 -17.56 -20.87 -0.87
N LYS A 139 -18.66 -20.13 -0.65
CA LYS A 139 -19.24 -19.91 0.70
C LYS A 139 -19.45 -21.26 1.44
N GLY A 140 -19.00 -21.34 2.70
CA GLY A 140 -19.14 -22.54 3.55
C GLY A 140 -17.96 -23.52 3.58
N ASN A 141 -16.77 -23.10 3.16
CA ASN A 141 -15.57 -23.94 3.17
C ASN A 141 -15.20 -24.50 4.54
N LEU A 142 -14.49 -25.63 4.52
CA LEU A 142 -13.92 -26.20 5.72
C LEU A 142 -12.66 -25.44 6.12
N ARG A 143 -12.52 -25.19 7.42
CA ARG A 143 -11.28 -24.67 8.02
C ARG A 143 -10.78 -25.61 9.09
N CYS A 144 -9.48 -25.58 9.36
CA CYS A 144 -8.95 -26.31 10.51
C CYS A 144 -9.62 -25.82 11.79
N SER A 145 -10.19 -26.73 12.57
CA SER A 145 -10.92 -26.38 13.80
C SER A 145 -9.99 -25.92 14.93
N ALA A 146 -8.72 -26.31 14.92
CA ALA A 146 -7.75 -25.98 15.95
C ALA A 146 -7.08 -24.61 15.71
N CYS A 147 -6.45 -24.40 14.55
CA CYS A 147 -5.75 -23.14 14.27
C CYS A 147 -6.62 -22.07 13.62
N LYS A 148 -7.74 -22.43 12.98
CA LYS A 148 -8.61 -21.55 12.19
C LYS A 148 -7.97 -20.87 10.97
N ALA A 149 -6.65 -21.01 10.76
CA ALA A 149 -5.91 -20.37 9.67
C ALA A 149 -6.09 -21.02 8.30
N VAL A 150 -6.14 -22.34 8.20
CA VAL A 150 -6.05 -23.06 6.91
C VAL A 150 -7.41 -23.42 6.33
N LEU A 151 -7.58 -23.24 5.02
CA LEU A 151 -8.82 -23.48 4.29
C LEU A 151 -8.79 -24.68 3.35
N TYR A 152 -9.92 -25.37 3.27
CA TYR A 152 -10.10 -26.60 2.50
C TYR A 152 -11.45 -26.62 1.77
N CYS A 153 -11.45 -27.12 0.53
CA CYS A 153 -12.68 -27.36 -0.21
C CYS A 153 -13.44 -28.62 0.26
N SER A 154 -12.77 -29.53 0.99
CA SER A 154 -13.35 -30.82 1.39
C SER A 154 -12.61 -31.48 2.56
N LYS A 155 -13.28 -32.41 3.25
CA LYS A 155 -12.67 -33.24 4.31
C LYS A 155 -11.49 -34.07 3.78
N THR A 156 -11.55 -34.47 2.51
CA THR A 156 -10.47 -35.19 1.84
C THR A 156 -9.21 -34.34 1.76
N CYS A 157 -9.32 -33.09 1.32
CA CYS A 157 -8.19 -32.16 1.32
C CYS A 157 -7.69 -31.88 2.74
N GLN A 158 -8.60 -31.67 3.70
CA GLN A 158 -8.22 -31.47 5.10
C GLN A 158 -7.39 -32.63 5.67
N LYS A 159 -7.82 -33.88 5.49
CA LYS A 159 -7.08 -35.05 5.96
C LYS A 159 -5.72 -35.19 5.28
N LYS A 160 -5.66 -34.98 3.96
CA LYS A 160 -4.41 -35.04 3.19
C LYS A 160 -3.39 -34.03 3.72
N ASP A 161 -3.82 -32.78 3.91
CA ASP A 161 -2.94 -31.74 4.45
C ASP A 161 -2.49 -32.02 5.89
N TRP A 162 -3.40 -32.50 6.74
CA TRP A 162 -3.11 -32.87 8.11
C TRP A 162 -1.95 -33.87 8.23
N HIS A 163 -1.97 -34.92 7.40
CA HIS A 163 -0.93 -35.94 7.43
C HIS A 163 0.40 -35.49 6.82
N ASN A 164 0.35 -34.62 5.81
CA ASN A 164 1.54 -34.27 5.04
C ASN A 164 2.31 -33.09 5.64
N ASN A 165 1.63 -32.04 6.10
CA ASN A 165 2.30 -30.78 6.48
C ASN A 165 1.64 -30.09 7.68
N HIS A 166 0.31 -30.02 7.71
CA HIS A 166 -0.38 -29.10 8.62
C HIS A 166 -0.26 -29.49 10.09
N LYS A 167 -0.19 -30.78 10.43
CA LYS A 167 -0.08 -31.22 11.83
C LYS A 167 1.10 -30.60 12.57
N LEU A 168 2.24 -30.43 11.90
CA LEU A 168 3.45 -29.81 12.46
C LEU A 168 3.31 -28.29 12.62
N ASN A 169 2.65 -27.63 11.66
CA ASN A 169 2.51 -26.17 11.63
C ASN A 169 1.27 -25.65 12.38
N CYS A 170 0.29 -26.51 12.68
CA CYS A 170 -0.98 -26.14 13.30
C CYS A 170 -0.81 -25.39 14.63
N PRO A 171 0.08 -25.79 15.56
CA PRO A 171 0.30 -25.04 16.80
C PRO A 171 0.83 -23.62 16.55
N ASN A 172 1.73 -23.45 15.57
CA ASN A 172 2.27 -22.14 15.22
C ASN A 172 1.18 -21.27 14.61
N PHE A 173 0.44 -21.76 13.63
CA PHE A 173 -0.69 -21.01 13.07
C PHE A 173 -1.73 -20.63 14.14
N LYS A 174 -1.96 -21.49 15.13
CA LYS A 174 -2.83 -21.16 16.26
C LYS A 174 -2.28 -19.99 17.09
N LYS A 175 -0.97 -19.93 17.35
CA LYS A 175 -0.34 -18.80 18.04
C LYS A 175 -0.51 -17.50 17.23
N ILE A 176 -0.23 -17.55 15.93
CA ILE A 176 -0.43 -16.41 15.01
C ILE A 176 -1.87 -15.91 15.08
N MET A 177 -2.84 -16.82 14.94
CA MET A 177 -4.26 -16.49 14.97
C MET A 177 -4.74 -15.91 16.31
N ASN A 178 -4.04 -16.14 17.41
CA ASN A 178 -4.35 -15.50 18.69
C ASN A 178 -3.87 -14.04 18.76
N GLN A 179 -2.86 -13.65 17.96
CA GLN A 179 -2.35 -12.27 17.89
C GLN A 179 -3.17 -11.39 16.94
N VAL A 180 -3.95 -12.01 16.04
CA VAL A 180 -4.76 -11.33 15.01
C VAL A 180 -5.64 -10.19 15.54
N PRO A 181 -6.32 -10.29 16.70
CA PRO A 181 -7.06 -9.15 17.23
C PRO A 181 -6.19 -7.90 17.45
N GLY A 182 -4.97 -8.05 17.97
CA GLY A 182 -4.04 -6.94 18.16
C GLY A 182 -3.48 -6.41 16.84
N LEU A 183 -3.26 -7.29 15.86
CA LEU A 183 -2.88 -6.88 14.50
C LEU A 183 -3.98 -6.05 13.82
N TYR A 184 -5.25 -6.34 14.10
CA TYR A 184 -6.38 -5.59 13.56
C TYR A 184 -6.81 -4.38 14.38
N ASP A 185 -6.18 -4.14 15.53
CA ASP A 185 -6.46 -2.99 16.37
C ASP A 185 -5.87 -1.71 15.76
N LEU A 186 -6.54 -1.21 14.73
CA LEU A 186 -6.23 0.03 14.03
C LEU A 186 -7.49 0.89 13.93
N PRO A 187 -7.36 2.23 14.03
CA PRO A 187 -8.50 3.11 14.19
C PRO A 187 -9.14 3.53 12.86
N PHE A 188 -9.11 2.69 11.82
CA PHE A 188 -9.58 3.07 10.49
C PHE A 188 -10.89 2.38 10.13
N SER A 189 -11.89 3.16 9.72
CA SER A 189 -13.24 2.63 9.46
C SER A 189 -13.28 1.62 8.30
N TYR A 190 -12.32 1.72 7.37
CA TYR A 190 -12.18 0.83 6.22
C TYR A 190 -11.31 -0.40 6.51
N PHE A 191 -10.67 -0.46 7.67
CA PHE A 191 -9.81 -1.56 8.06
C PHE A 191 -10.47 -2.36 9.19
N ASN A 192 -11.28 -3.34 8.81
CA ASN A 192 -11.86 -4.28 9.75
C ASN A 192 -12.04 -5.66 9.08
N PRO A 193 -12.29 -6.73 9.85
CA PRO A 193 -12.42 -8.07 9.28
C PRO A 193 -13.52 -8.23 8.22
N ARG A 194 -14.56 -7.37 8.20
CA ARG A 194 -15.64 -7.42 7.18
C ARG A 194 -15.23 -6.70 5.89
N THR A 195 -14.65 -5.51 5.98
CA THR A 195 -14.23 -4.73 4.80
C THR A 195 -12.99 -5.29 4.13
N GLN A 196 -12.12 -5.98 4.87
CA GLN A 196 -10.89 -6.56 4.31
C GLN A 196 -11.13 -7.70 3.32
N LEU A 197 -12.19 -8.51 3.50
CA LEU A 197 -12.54 -9.55 2.53
C LEU A 197 -12.92 -8.98 1.16
N LYS A 198 -13.41 -7.74 1.12
CA LYS A 198 -13.74 -7.00 -0.10
C LYS A 198 -12.50 -6.49 -0.85
N PHE A 199 -11.38 -6.27 -0.15
CA PHE A 199 -10.18 -5.64 -0.71
C PHE A 199 -8.90 -6.50 -0.67
N VAL A 200 -9.00 -7.79 -0.32
CA VAL A 200 -7.86 -8.70 -0.25
C VAL A 200 -7.04 -8.64 -1.53
N GLY A 201 -5.75 -8.31 -1.40
CA GLY A 201 -4.82 -8.33 -2.53
C GLY A 201 -5.04 -7.22 -3.53
N CYS A 202 -5.81 -6.18 -3.20
CA CYS A 202 -6.15 -5.08 -4.09
C CYS A 202 -6.08 -3.73 -3.37
N ARG A 203 -4.89 -3.33 -2.90
CA ARG A 203 -4.58 -1.97 -2.44
C ARG A 203 -5.15 -0.90 -3.38
N ASP A 204 -5.03 -1.13 -4.68
CA ASP A 204 -5.51 -0.24 -5.73
C ASP A 204 -7.04 -0.10 -5.76
N LEU A 205 -7.81 -1.07 -5.25
CA LEU A 205 -9.26 -0.90 -5.06
C LEU A 205 -9.57 0.13 -3.98
N ILE A 206 -8.78 0.17 -2.90
CA ILE A 206 -8.94 1.18 -1.85
C ILE A 206 -8.60 2.55 -2.41
N ILE A 207 -7.51 2.66 -3.17
CA ILE A 207 -7.12 3.90 -3.87
C ILE A 207 -8.21 4.33 -4.87
N LEU A 208 -8.76 3.37 -5.64
CA LEU A 208 -9.87 3.57 -6.59
C LEU A 208 -11.10 4.12 -5.89
N GLU A 209 -11.61 3.42 -4.86
CA GLU A 209 -12.87 3.80 -4.19
C GLU A 209 -12.78 5.18 -3.52
N ARG A 210 -11.57 5.66 -3.25
CA ARG A 210 -11.34 6.98 -2.65
C ARG A 210 -11.03 8.08 -3.65
N GLY A 211 -10.93 7.74 -4.94
CA GLY A 211 -10.80 8.71 -6.02
C GLY A 211 -9.45 9.40 -6.10
N VAL A 212 -8.38 8.76 -5.59
CA VAL A 212 -7.00 9.28 -5.62
C VAL A 212 -6.07 8.45 -6.52
N ILE A 213 -6.64 7.68 -7.44
CA ILE A 213 -5.84 7.05 -8.50
C ILE A 213 -5.19 8.14 -9.33
N GLU A 214 -3.90 7.96 -9.60
CA GLU A 214 -3.09 8.90 -10.38
C GLU A 214 -2.89 10.27 -9.71
N GLU A 215 -3.26 10.41 -8.44
CA GLU A 215 -3.15 11.64 -7.67
C GLU A 215 -1.94 11.63 -6.75
N GLY A 216 -1.09 12.65 -6.90
CA GLY A 216 0.06 12.88 -6.04
C GLY A 216 0.90 11.64 -5.81
N LEU A 217 1.31 11.43 -4.55
CA LEU A 217 2.23 10.35 -4.19
C LEU A 217 1.63 8.94 -4.26
N TYR A 218 0.30 8.78 -4.42
CA TYR A 218 -0.30 7.45 -4.61
C TYR A 218 0.10 6.80 -5.94
N ASN A 219 0.70 7.56 -6.85
CA ASN A 219 1.22 7.07 -8.13
C ASN A 219 2.31 6.02 -7.97
N CYS A 220 3.05 6.05 -6.85
CA CYS A 220 4.07 5.05 -6.57
C CYS A 220 3.50 3.62 -6.54
N TYR A 221 2.23 3.43 -6.18
CA TYR A 221 1.61 2.09 -6.12
C TYR A 221 1.19 1.54 -7.48
N HIS A 222 1.09 2.37 -8.52
CA HIS A 222 0.68 1.91 -9.84
C HIS A 222 1.75 1.01 -10.48
N TYR A 223 3.01 1.26 -10.16
CA TYR A 223 4.13 0.60 -10.81
C TYR A 223 4.53 -0.75 -10.20
N ASP A 224 4.08 -1.06 -8.98
CA ASP A 224 4.32 -2.35 -8.29
C ASP A 224 3.86 -3.58 -9.12
N HIS A 225 3.10 -3.36 -10.20
CA HIS A 225 2.33 -4.39 -10.88
C HIS A 225 2.40 -4.38 -12.40
N ASP A 226 3.25 -3.55 -13.03
CA ASP A 226 3.42 -3.60 -14.49
C ASP A 226 4.52 -4.62 -14.87
N PRO A 227 4.16 -5.80 -15.39
CA PRO A 227 5.13 -6.83 -15.77
C PRO A 227 6.01 -6.41 -16.96
N ASN A 228 5.70 -5.30 -17.63
CA ASN A 228 6.50 -4.77 -18.74
C ASN A 228 7.57 -3.77 -18.29
N VAL A 229 7.56 -3.40 -17.01
CA VAL A 229 8.58 -2.54 -16.41
C VAL A 229 9.85 -3.36 -16.21
N ASN A 230 10.68 -3.39 -17.25
CA ASN A 230 11.99 -4.04 -17.23
C ASN A 230 13.09 -3.14 -16.65
N GLU A 231 12.79 -1.86 -16.39
CA GLU A 231 13.74 -0.86 -15.89
C GLU A 231 13.20 -0.16 -14.63
N GLY A 232 14.09 0.23 -13.72
CA GLY A 232 13.72 0.97 -12.51
C GLY A 232 13.12 2.34 -12.84
N HIS A 233 12.11 2.75 -12.09
CA HIS A 233 11.34 3.98 -12.29
C HIS A 233 11.10 4.76 -10.98
N TYR A 234 11.24 4.11 -9.81
CA TYR A 234 11.03 4.77 -8.53
C TYR A 234 12.03 5.92 -8.32
N GLY A 235 11.58 6.94 -7.60
CA GLY A 235 12.32 8.15 -7.29
C GLY A 235 12.09 9.28 -8.29
N GLU A 236 11.86 8.99 -9.57
CA GLU A 236 11.64 10.05 -10.57
C GLU A 236 10.46 10.94 -10.21
N PHE A 237 9.36 10.32 -9.78
CA PHE A 237 8.14 11.02 -9.45
C PHE A 237 8.29 11.84 -8.16
N GLY A 238 8.80 11.23 -7.10
CA GLY A 238 9.01 11.88 -5.81
C GLY A 238 9.94 13.09 -5.90
N PHE A 239 11.07 12.95 -6.59
CA PHE A 239 12.00 14.08 -6.78
C PHE A 239 11.39 15.19 -7.63
N LYS A 240 10.67 14.86 -8.71
CA LYS A 240 10.01 15.85 -9.55
C LYS A 240 8.97 16.65 -8.75
N LEU A 241 8.17 15.95 -7.94
CA LEU A 241 7.14 16.56 -7.11
C LEU A 241 7.76 17.41 -6.00
N PHE A 242 8.80 16.92 -5.33
CA PHE A 242 9.56 17.69 -4.36
C PHE A 242 10.10 18.99 -4.96
N GLU A 243 10.85 18.92 -6.06
CA GLU A 243 11.47 20.10 -6.67
C GLU A 243 10.45 21.13 -7.14
N SER A 244 9.29 20.69 -7.61
CA SER A 244 8.22 21.57 -8.12
C SER A 244 7.48 22.32 -6.99
N PHE A 245 7.42 21.74 -5.79
CA PHE A 245 6.56 22.22 -4.71
C PHE A 245 7.31 22.59 -3.41
N LYS A 246 8.63 22.35 -3.28
CA LYS A 246 9.40 22.62 -2.05
C LYS A 246 9.27 24.05 -1.52
N ASP A 247 9.13 25.03 -2.41
CA ASP A 247 9.03 26.46 -2.06
C ASP A 247 7.58 26.97 -1.96
N LYS A 248 6.59 26.08 -2.07
CA LYS A 248 5.15 26.39 -2.02
C LYS A 248 4.61 26.37 -0.59
N SER A 249 3.37 26.83 -0.39
CA SER A 249 2.71 26.73 0.92
C SER A 249 2.50 25.27 1.34
N VAL A 250 2.29 25.02 2.63
CA VAL A 250 2.02 23.66 3.14
C VAL A 250 0.79 23.06 2.48
N GLU A 251 -0.25 23.85 2.29
CA GLU A 251 -1.50 23.46 1.65
C GLU A 251 -1.27 23.09 0.19
N GLU A 252 -0.52 23.91 -0.56
CA GLU A 252 -0.16 23.62 -1.95
C GLU A 252 0.66 22.34 -2.07
N ARG A 253 1.61 22.10 -1.15
CA ARG A 253 2.39 20.84 -1.11
C ARG A 253 1.48 19.65 -0.82
N CYS A 254 0.65 19.72 0.21
CA CYS A 254 -0.22 18.63 0.62
C CYS A 254 -1.25 18.28 -0.46
N GLU A 255 -1.80 19.28 -1.14
CA GLU A 255 -2.67 19.09 -2.30
C GLU A 255 -1.92 18.34 -3.42
N ALA A 256 -0.72 18.79 -3.78
CA ALA A 256 0.10 18.15 -4.81
C ALA A 256 0.51 16.72 -4.45
N TYR A 257 0.72 16.45 -3.17
CA TYR A 257 1.07 15.12 -2.64
C TYR A 257 -0.15 14.18 -2.55
N GLY A 258 -1.37 14.69 -2.74
CA GLY A 258 -2.61 13.92 -2.63
C GLY A 258 -3.07 13.72 -1.19
N VAL A 259 -2.55 14.48 -0.23
CA VAL A 259 -2.85 14.37 1.21
C VAL A 259 -3.28 15.72 1.82
N PRO A 260 -4.23 16.46 1.23
CA PRO A 260 -4.62 17.78 1.73
C PRO A 260 -5.11 17.78 3.18
N GLU A 261 -5.70 16.68 3.64
CA GLU A 261 -6.14 16.53 5.03
C GLU A 261 -4.99 16.43 6.04
N CYS A 262 -3.76 16.23 5.57
CA CYS A 262 -2.57 16.03 6.41
C CYS A 262 -1.75 17.32 6.61
N ALA A 263 -2.24 18.48 6.16
CA ALA A 263 -1.51 19.76 6.28
C ALA A 263 -0.97 20.04 7.70
N ALA A 264 -1.77 19.72 8.72
CA ALA A 264 -1.36 19.90 10.13
C ALA A 264 -0.14 19.05 10.54
N MET A 265 0.19 17.97 9.83
CA MET A 265 1.41 17.18 10.07
C MET A 265 2.69 17.88 9.58
N PHE A 266 2.55 18.89 8.73
CA PHE A 266 3.65 19.69 8.17
C PHE A 266 3.81 21.04 8.89
N GLU A 267 3.29 21.14 10.11
CA GLU A 267 3.38 22.33 10.96
C GLU A 267 4.08 22.00 12.29
N PRO A 268 4.72 23.00 12.93
CA PRO A 268 5.35 22.80 14.24
C PRO A 268 4.39 22.31 15.31
N SER A 269 4.82 21.32 16.10
CA SER A 269 4.13 20.83 17.29
C SER A 269 5.13 20.71 18.46
N ASN A 270 4.63 20.92 19.69
CA ASN A 270 5.40 20.70 20.92
C ASN A 270 5.15 19.31 21.53
N ASP A 271 4.29 18.49 20.91
CA ASP A 271 3.81 17.22 21.47
C ASP A 271 4.79 16.04 21.23
N GLY A 272 5.91 16.32 20.55
CA GLY A 272 6.93 15.35 20.18
C GLY A 272 6.40 14.22 19.28
N PHE A 273 7.14 13.12 19.24
CA PHE A 273 6.87 12.05 18.29
C PHE A 273 5.62 11.24 18.67
N VAL A 274 4.72 11.05 17.71
CA VAL A 274 3.43 10.33 17.86
C VAL A 274 3.59 8.90 18.38
N LYS A 275 2.55 8.39 19.05
CA LYS A 275 2.57 7.06 19.70
C LYS A 275 1.89 5.96 18.90
N SER A 276 0.88 6.30 18.11
CA SER A 276 0.09 5.34 17.32
C SER A 276 -0.71 6.04 16.23
N TRP A 277 -1.37 5.27 15.36
CA TRP A 277 -2.33 5.82 14.42
C TRP A 277 -3.47 6.59 15.10
N GLU A 278 -3.94 6.16 16.28
CA GLU A 278 -5.00 6.86 17.03
C GLU A 278 -4.55 8.27 17.46
N ASP A 279 -3.29 8.36 17.90
CA ASP A 279 -2.65 9.64 18.24
C ASP A 279 -2.51 10.54 17.01
N VAL A 280 -2.08 9.99 15.86
CA VAL A 280 -2.01 10.74 14.59
C VAL A 280 -3.39 11.30 14.20
N LEU A 281 -4.43 10.45 14.17
CA LEU A 281 -5.78 10.86 13.78
C LEU A 281 -6.32 11.94 14.70
N THR A 282 -6.17 11.77 16.01
CA THR A 282 -6.69 12.71 17.01
C THR A 282 -5.92 14.03 16.98
N ARG A 283 -4.58 13.98 17.00
CA ARG A 283 -3.72 15.16 17.12
C ARG A 283 -3.81 16.06 15.89
N PHE A 284 -3.81 15.45 14.70
CA PHE A 284 -3.85 16.19 13.44
C PHE A 284 -5.26 16.33 12.86
N LYS A 285 -6.29 15.88 13.60
CA LYS A 285 -7.70 15.93 13.22
C LYS A 285 -7.97 15.26 11.85
N ILE A 286 -7.22 14.19 11.56
CA ILE A 286 -7.38 13.42 10.34
C ILE A 286 -8.54 12.44 10.54
N SER A 287 -9.42 12.34 9.54
CA SER A 287 -10.54 11.40 9.60
C SER A 287 -10.03 9.95 9.60
N ASN A 288 -10.66 9.08 10.38
CA ASN A 288 -10.46 7.62 10.32
C ASN A 288 -10.83 6.98 8.96
N LYS A 289 -11.41 7.76 8.05
CA LYS A 289 -11.64 7.38 6.67
C LYS A 289 -10.41 7.68 5.78
N SER A 290 -9.46 8.51 6.18
CA SER A 290 -8.30 8.89 5.35
C SER A 290 -7.48 7.66 4.96
N ILE A 291 -6.98 7.65 3.72
CA ILE A 291 -6.09 6.60 3.19
C ILE A 291 -4.63 7.04 3.12
N SER A 292 -4.32 8.27 3.58
CA SER A 292 -2.95 8.75 3.77
C SER A 292 -2.07 7.82 4.62
N PRO A 293 -2.58 7.02 5.58
CA PRO A 293 -1.75 6.03 6.27
C PRO A 293 -1.05 5.02 5.37
N LEU A 294 -1.57 4.76 4.15
CA LEU A 294 -0.88 3.90 3.19
C LEU A 294 0.48 4.50 2.81
N LEU A 295 0.54 5.82 2.57
CA LEU A 295 1.77 6.56 2.27
C LEU A 295 2.63 6.77 3.53
N PHE A 296 2.00 7.09 4.67
CA PHE A 296 2.72 7.44 5.90
C PHE A 296 3.24 6.25 6.71
N SER A 297 2.78 5.02 6.46
CA SER A 297 3.21 3.82 7.22
C SER A 297 4.73 3.67 7.23
N ASN A 298 5.38 3.72 6.06
CA ASN A 298 6.84 3.63 5.96
C ASN A 298 7.55 4.82 6.63
N VAL A 299 7.02 6.04 6.45
CA VAL A 299 7.57 7.28 7.02
C VAL A 299 7.59 7.21 8.55
N LEU A 300 6.45 6.92 9.15
CA LEU A 300 6.30 6.86 10.60
C LEU A 300 6.98 5.63 11.20
N THR A 301 7.02 4.51 10.48
CA THR A 301 7.81 3.33 10.90
C THR A 301 9.30 3.66 10.96
N LEU A 302 9.85 4.33 9.94
CA LEU A 302 11.26 4.74 9.95
C LEU A 302 11.54 5.76 11.07
N GLY A 303 10.67 6.77 11.23
CA GLY A 303 10.79 7.73 12.33
C GLY A 303 10.73 7.05 13.71
N TYR A 304 9.88 6.04 13.86
CA TYR A 304 9.77 5.24 15.09
C TYR A 304 11.05 4.44 15.35
N ILE A 305 11.63 3.84 14.31
CA ILE A 305 12.93 3.16 14.42
C ILE A 305 14.01 4.16 14.85
N ILE A 306 14.12 5.31 14.18
CA ILE A 306 15.11 6.36 14.51
C ILE A 306 14.99 6.77 15.98
N LYS A 307 13.78 7.13 16.42
CA LYS A 307 13.51 7.57 17.80
C LYS A 307 13.95 6.55 18.85
N ASN A 308 13.75 5.26 18.59
CA ASN A 308 13.96 4.21 19.59
C ASN A 308 15.32 3.50 19.48
N GLN A 309 15.98 3.60 18.33
CA GLN A 309 17.22 2.83 18.05
C GLN A 309 18.46 3.71 17.95
N ILE A 310 18.32 5.01 17.72
CA ILE A 310 19.43 5.96 17.70
C ILE A 310 19.51 6.67 19.05
N ALA A 311 20.65 6.56 19.73
CA ALA A 311 20.84 7.08 21.08
C ALA A 311 20.83 8.61 21.14
N ASP A 312 21.47 9.26 20.17
CA ASP A 312 21.45 10.71 19.99
C ASP A 312 21.18 11.04 18.51
N PRO A 313 19.92 11.25 18.12
CA PRO A 313 19.57 11.63 16.76
C PRO A 313 19.90 13.09 16.41
N SER A 314 20.37 13.91 17.37
CA SER A 314 20.82 15.29 17.10
C SER A 314 22.24 15.35 16.52
N GLU A 315 23.06 14.33 16.78
CA GLU A 315 24.31 14.15 16.06
C GLU A 315 24.02 13.62 14.66
N LYS A 316 24.73 14.13 13.65
CA LYS A 316 24.60 13.65 12.27
C LYS A 316 24.78 12.12 12.20
N LYS A 317 23.71 11.39 11.87
CA LYS A 317 23.74 9.93 11.66
C LYS A 317 23.54 9.55 10.20
N LEU A 318 24.25 8.52 9.76
CA LEU A 318 24.06 7.88 8.46
C LEU A 318 23.21 6.62 8.60
N ILE A 319 22.05 6.61 7.94
CA ILE A 319 21.12 5.49 7.91
C ILE A 319 21.12 4.91 6.50
N HIS A 320 21.33 3.61 6.39
CA HIS A 320 21.12 2.88 5.14
C HIS A 320 19.75 2.23 5.15
N LEU A 321 18.84 2.72 4.31
CA LEU A 321 17.54 2.11 4.06
C LEU A 321 17.67 1.23 2.80
N ILE A 322 17.50 -0.09 2.95
CA ILE A 322 17.76 -1.06 1.88
C ILE A 322 16.47 -1.72 1.42
N GLY A 323 16.40 -2.03 0.12
CA GLY A 323 15.18 -2.57 -0.50
C GLY A 323 14.14 -1.49 -0.77
N CYS A 324 14.58 -0.27 -1.08
CA CYS A 324 13.69 0.85 -1.37
C CYS A 324 13.07 0.72 -2.76
N ASP A 325 11.75 0.84 -2.80
CA ASP A 325 10.96 0.98 -4.01
C ASP A 325 10.17 2.29 -3.89
N ILE A 326 8.91 2.19 -3.46
CA ILE A 326 8.02 3.33 -3.20
C ILE A 326 8.61 4.35 -2.23
N GLU A 327 9.49 3.93 -1.31
CA GLU A 327 10.18 4.79 -0.33
C GLU A 327 10.92 5.94 -1.02
N ALA A 328 11.49 5.68 -2.20
CA ALA A 328 12.20 6.67 -2.99
C ALA A 328 11.27 7.73 -3.59
N ASP A 329 9.97 7.45 -3.75
CA ASP A 329 8.99 8.43 -4.24
C ASP A 329 8.29 9.17 -3.10
N ILE A 330 8.00 8.50 -1.98
CA ILE A 330 7.27 9.10 -0.85
C ILE A 330 8.17 9.92 0.09
N PHE A 331 9.48 10.02 -0.16
CA PHE A 331 10.40 10.80 0.68
C PHE A 331 9.99 12.25 0.96
N PRO A 332 9.20 12.98 0.12
CA PRO A 332 8.77 14.34 0.47
C PRO A 332 7.95 14.38 1.77
N LEU A 333 7.29 13.27 2.12
CA LEU A 333 6.54 13.14 3.38
C LEU A 333 7.45 13.04 4.61
N TYR A 334 8.76 12.81 4.44
CA TYR A 334 9.71 12.78 5.56
C TYR A 334 9.84 14.15 6.22
N GLU A 335 9.39 15.24 5.57
CA GLU A 335 9.29 16.57 6.18
C GLU A 335 8.46 16.52 7.48
N THR A 336 7.43 15.67 7.55
CA THR A 336 6.61 15.51 8.77
C THR A 336 7.44 15.03 9.97
N LEU A 337 8.49 14.23 9.75
CA LEU A 337 9.36 13.78 10.83
C LEU A 337 10.11 14.96 11.46
N LEU A 338 10.47 16.00 10.70
CA LEU A 338 11.18 17.17 11.21
C LEU A 338 10.38 17.93 12.29
N TYR A 339 9.05 17.81 12.29
CA TYR A 339 8.17 18.42 13.29
C TYR A 339 7.84 17.48 14.45
N LEU A 340 8.02 16.17 14.27
CA LEU A 340 7.79 15.15 15.30
C LEU A 340 8.99 14.99 16.24
N PHE A 341 10.18 15.39 15.81
CA PHE A 341 11.37 15.46 16.67
C PHE A 341 11.47 16.85 17.33
N PRO A 342 12.05 16.94 18.54
CA PRO A 342 12.28 18.24 19.18
C PRO A 342 13.18 19.12 18.29
N LYS A 343 13.15 20.42 18.54
CA LYS A 343 14.01 21.39 17.83
C LYS A 343 15.49 20.98 17.98
N ALA A 344 16.23 20.95 16.86
CA ALA A 344 17.61 20.46 16.79
C ALA A 344 17.80 19.03 17.34
N GLY A 345 16.76 18.19 17.27
CA GLY A 345 16.72 16.82 17.76
C GLY A 345 16.81 15.75 16.68
N LEU A 346 16.94 16.13 15.40
CA LEU A 346 17.08 15.19 14.29
C LEU A 346 18.03 15.73 13.22
N ASP A 347 19.18 15.09 13.05
CA ASP A 347 20.14 15.31 11.97
C ASP A 347 20.54 13.97 11.36
N VAL A 348 19.91 13.60 10.24
CA VAL A 348 20.13 12.28 9.62
C VAL A 348 20.35 12.39 8.12
N GLU A 349 21.25 11.56 7.61
CA GLU A 349 21.46 11.29 6.19
C GLU A 349 20.98 9.86 5.89
N ILE A 350 20.03 9.73 4.98
CA ILE A 350 19.38 8.46 4.62
C ILE A 350 19.81 8.11 3.20
N HIS A 351 20.62 7.07 3.07
CA HIS A 351 20.93 6.45 1.78
C HIS A 351 19.92 5.33 1.50
N MET A 352 19.11 5.52 0.46
CA MET A 352 18.06 4.61 0.00
C MET A 352 18.59 3.75 -1.13
N TYR A 353 18.69 2.44 -0.93
CA TYR A 353 19.21 1.49 -1.90
C TYR A 353 18.10 0.61 -2.45
N GLY A 354 17.93 0.61 -3.77
CA GLY A 354 16.90 -0.16 -4.45
C GLY A 354 17.25 -0.48 -5.90
N PRO A 355 17.09 -1.74 -6.36
CA PRO A 355 17.34 -2.10 -7.74
C PRO A 355 16.30 -1.54 -8.72
N LEU A 356 15.10 -1.18 -8.24
CA LEU A 356 14.02 -0.61 -9.04
C LEU A 356 13.98 0.93 -8.99
N ILE A 357 14.91 1.56 -8.27
CA ILE A 357 15.12 3.01 -8.37
C ILE A 357 15.64 3.33 -9.76
N SER A 358 15.10 4.38 -10.38
CA SER A 358 15.53 4.78 -11.71
C SER A 358 17.01 5.15 -11.77
N LYS A 359 17.69 4.68 -12.81
CA LYS A 359 19.08 5.06 -13.11
C LYS A 359 19.22 6.56 -13.33
N GLN A 360 18.17 7.25 -13.76
CA GLN A 360 18.17 8.71 -13.93
C GLN A 360 18.24 9.45 -12.59
N CYS A 361 17.80 8.79 -11.52
CA CYS A 361 17.86 9.31 -10.17
C CYS A 361 19.08 8.82 -9.38
N ASP A 362 19.94 7.97 -9.95
CA ASP A 362 21.08 7.41 -9.21
C ASP A 362 21.94 8.52 -8.60
N LYS A 363 22.14 8.43 -7.28
CA LYS A 363 22.86 9.39 -6.42
C LYS A 363 22.25 10.79 -6.39
N LYS A 364 21.00 10.96 -6.80
CA LYS A 364 20.27 12.20 -6.60
C LYS A 364 20.01 12.40 -5.11
N GLU A 365 20.14 13.65 -4.66
CA GLU A 365 20.04 14.03 -3.26
C GLU A 365 18.97 15.11 -3.08
N ALA A 366 18.25 15.06 -1.97
CA ALA A 366 17.35 16.11 -1.51
C ALA A 366 17.60 16.36 -0.02
N THR A 367 17.38 17.60 0.42
CA THR A 367 17.56 17.98 1.83
C THR A 367 16.30 18.66 2.31
N LEU A 368 15.75 18.17 3.41
CA LEU A 368 14.59 18.69 4.11
C LEU A 368 15.06 19.32 5.42
N THR A 369 14.74 20.59 5.64
CA THR A 369 15.13 21.32 6.85
C THR A 369 13.96 22.11 7.42
N LYS A 370 13.66 21.90 8.70
CA LYS A 370 12.64 22.60 9.49
C LYS A 370 13.02 22.51 10.96
N ASN A 371 12.72 23.53 11.77
CA ASN A 371 12.99 23.53 13.21
C ASN A 371 14.42 23.13 13.61
N GLU A 372 15.43 23.56 12.83
CA GLU A 372 16.84 23.16 13.00
C GLU A 372 17.10 21.64 12.89
N ASN A 373 16.08 20.87 12.52
CA ASN A 373 16.19 19.47 12.15
C ASN A 373 16.51 19.35 10.66
N THR A 374 17.28 18.32 10.32
CA THR A 374 17.73 18.03 8.95
C THR A 374 17.52 16.56 8.62
N ILE A 375 16.91 16.29 7.47
CA ILE A 375 16.90 14.99 6.83
C ILE A 375 17.47 15.17 5.43
N LYS A 376 18.61 14.54 5.15
CA LYS A 376 19.17 14.44 3.82
C LYS A 376 18.83 13.06 3.24
N VAL A 377 18.24 13.01 2.06
CA VAL A 377 17.94 11.76 1.36
C VAL A 377 18.84 11.65 0.15
N LYS A 378 19.41 10.46 -0.07
CA LYS A 378 20.16 10.09 -1.26
C LYS A 378 19.64 8.76 -1.78
N VAL A 379 19.26 8.71 -3.05
CA VAL A 379 18.80 7.45 -3.67
C VAL A 379 19.90 6.80 -4.50
N ILE A 380 19.98 5.47 -4.48
CA ILE A 380 21.05 4.69 -5.11
C ILE A 380 20.41 3.53 -5.87
N SER A 381 20.52 3.57 -7.20
CA SER A 381 19.95 2.58 -8.13
C SER A 381 20.85 1.33 -8.15
N SER A 382 20.77 0.53 -7.10
CA SER A 382 21.62 -0.64 -6.91
C SER A 382 21.08 -1.60 -5.86
N THR A 383 21.46 -2.88 -5.99
CA THR A 383 21.39 -3.82 -4.87
C THR A 383 22.47 -3.49 -3.84
N TYR A 384 22.18 -3.74 -2.58
CA TYR A 384 23.10 -3.43 -1.49
C TYR A 384 24.32 -4.38 -1.51
N ASN A 385 25.53 -3.83 -1.45
CA ASN A 385 26.77 -4.58 -1.62
C ASN A 385 27.87 -4.11 -0.65
N GLU A 386 28.99 -4.86 -0.60
CA GLU A 386 30.06 -4.65 0.39
C GLU A 386 30.70 -3.26 0.34
N LYS A 387 30.68 -2.57 -0.81
CA LYS A 387 31.24 -1.22 -0.89
C LYS A 387 30.45 -0.24 -0.03
N PHE A 388 29.15 -0.44 0.09
CA PHE A 388 28.26 0.44 0.85
C PHE A 388 28.38 0.20 2.35
N ILE A 389 28.62 -1.04 2.80
CA ILE A 389 28.90 -1.31 4.22
C ILE A 389 30.15 -0.54 4.68
N LYS A 390 31.14 -0.33 3.80
CA LYS A 390 32.35 0.44 4.10
C LYS A 390 32.12 1.94 4.27
N GLU A 391 30.93 2.45 3.96
CA GLU A 391 30.52 3.81 4.31
C GLU A 391 30.24 3.96 5.81
N ASN A 392 30.25 2.85 6.56
CA ASN A 392 30.12 2.80 8.02
C ASN A 392 28.84 3.50 8.52
N PRO A 393 27.65 3.02 8.09
CA PRO A 393 26.38 3.58 8.57
C PRO A 393 26.21 3.36 10.07
N ASP A 394 25.49 4.25 10.74
CA ASP A 394 25.09 4.12 12.14
C ASP A 394 23.95 3.10 12.32
N LEU A 395 23.12 2.94 11.29
CA LEU A 395 21.97 2.04 11.33
C LEU A 395 21.64 1.47 9.94
N LEU A 396 21.37 0.17 9.88
CA LEU A 396 20.81 -0.48 8.70
C LEU A 396 19.31 -0.73 8.95
N VAL A 397 18.47 -0.41 7.97
CA VAL A 397 17.01 -0.60 8.04
C VAL A 397 16.50 -1.22 6.75
N ALA A 398 15.62 -2.23 6.86
CA ALA A 398 14.85 -2.75 5.74
C ALA A 398 13.37 -2.78 6.13
N LEU A 399 12.53 -2.11 5.35
CA LEU A 399 11.09 -2.03 5.62
C LEU A 399 10.35 -3.07 4.78
N ASN A 400 9.72 -4.04 5.43
CA ASN A 400 8.95 -5.10 4.80
C ASN A 400 9.69 -5.79 3.61
N PRO A 401 10.94 -6.26 3.78
CA PRO A 401 11.77 -6.68 2.67
C PRO A 401 11.31 -7.99 2.02
N GLY A 402 10.65 -8.87 2.76
CA GLY A 402 10.20 -10.16 2.22
C GLY A 402 11.37 -11.02 1.71
N PHE A 403 12.50 -11.04 2.44
CA PHE A 403 13.80 -11.63 2.03
C PHE A 403 13.73 -12.97 1.28
N PHE A 404 12.83 -13.86 1.72
CA PHE A 404 12.73 -15.23 1.18
C PHE A 404 11.67 -15.38 0.09
N LEU A 405 10.91 -14.32 -0.18
CA LEU A 405 9.88 -14.25 -1.21
C LEU A 405 10.39 -13.59 -2.49
N ASP A 406 11.35 -12.66 -2.37
CA ASP A 406 11.86 -11.89 -3.48
C ASP A 406 13.31 -12.26 -3.83
N THR A 407 13.50 -12.67 -5.09
CA THR A 407 14.80 -13.05 -5.64
C THR A 407 15.80 -11.91 -5.76
N LEU A 408 15.35 -10.64 -5.72
CA LEU A 408 16.21 -9.45 -5.76
C LEU A 408 17.17 -9.37 -4.56
N TRP A 409 16.84 -10.05 -3.45
CA TRP A 409 17.69 -10.09 -2.27
C TRP A 409 18.86 -11.07 -2.35
N LYS A 410 18.88 -11.99 -3.32
CA LYS A 410 19.88 -13.07 -3.38
C LYS A 410 21.33 -12.57 -3.31
N SER A 411 21.64 -11.45 -3.96
CA SER A 411 22.98 -10.85 -3.92
C SER A 411 23.26 -10.06 -2.64
N THR A 412 22.22 -9.50 -2.02
CA THR A 412 22.31 -8.64 -0.84
C THR A 412 22.43 -9.44 0.45
N MET A 413 21.76 -10.60 0.54
CA MET A 413 21.70 -11.41 1.77
C MET A 413 23.08 -11.78 2.34
N PRO A 414 24.05 -12.30 1.57
CA PRO A 414 25.38 -12.61 2.12
C PRO A 414 26.07 -11.36 2.69
N VAL A 415 25.88 -10.21 2.04
CA VAL A 415 26.49 -8.95 2.45
C VAL A 415 25.97 -8.52 3.83
N ILE A 416 24.65 -8.59 4.06
CA ILE A 416 24.02 -8.14 5.31
C ILE A 416 24.09 -9.17 6.45
N PHE A 417 24.02 -10.47 6.13
CA PHE A 417 23.96 -11.52 7.15
C PHE A 417 25.33 -12.12 7.48
N GLU A 418 26.28 -12.09 6.55
CA GLU A 418 27.60 -12.69 6.73
C GLU A 418 28.71 -11.63 6.87
N ASN A 419 28.63 -10.52 6.12
CA ASN A 419 29.73 -9.53 6.04
C ASN A 419 29.48 -8.22 6.83
N LYS A 420 28.29 -8.04 7.40
CA LYS A 420 27.94 -6.85 8.21
C LYS A 420 28.76 -6.84 9.52
N PRO A 421 29.29 -5.67 9.94
CA PRO A 421 29.88 -5.51 11.26
C PRO A 421 28.95 -6.00 12.37
N LYS A 422 29.52 -6.59 13.43
CA LYS A 422 28.75 -7.20 14.53
C LYS A 422 28.04 -6.16 15.40
N ASP A 423 28.58 -4.97 15.46
CA ASP A 423 28.10 -3.80 16.21
C ASP A 423 27.10 -2.96 15.39
N LEU A 424 27.14 -3.03 14.05
CA LEU A 424 26.16 -2.38 13.20
C LEU A 424 24.79 -3.05 13.36
N LYS A 425 23.85 -2.35 13.99
CA LYS A 425 22.48 -2.84 14.19
C LYS A 425 21.72 -2.90 12.87
N PHE A 426 21.01 -4.00 12.63
CA PHE A 426 20.13 -4.12 11.48
C PHE A 426 18.68 -4.32 11.93
N ILE A 427 17.81 -3.37 11.59
CA ILE A 427 16.39 -3.40 11.91
C ILE A 427 15.58 -3.78 10.67
N ILE A 428 14.75 -4.80 10.81
CA ILE A 428 13.86 -5.26 9.77
C ILE A 428 12.42 -5.11 10.27
N SER A 429 11.53 -4.56 9.46
CA SER A 429 10.09 -4.73 9.66
C SER A 429 9.56 -5.82 8.72
N GLU A 430 8.55 -6.59 9.12
CA GLU A 430 7.98 -7.68 8.32
C GLU A 430 6.45 -7.74 8.41
N ARG A 431 5.83 -8.40 7.43
CA ARG A 431 4.37 -8.42 7.25
C ARG A 431 3.62 -9.48 8.04
N ASP A 432 4.25 -10.60 8.34
CA ASP A 432 3.60 -11.72 9.02
C ASP A 432 4.57 -12.59 9.81
N GLU A 433 4.03 -13.34 10.76
CA GLU A 433 4.84 -14.20 11.63
C GLU A 433 5.52 -15.37 10.88
N ASN A 434 5.09 -15.77 9.67
CA ASN A 434 5.77 -16.83 8.94
C ASN A 434 7.07 -16.34 8.29
N THR A 435 7.10 -15.09 7.80
CA THR A 435 8.34 -14.48 7.29
C THR A 435 9.34 -14.30 8.44
N ILE A 436 8.87 -13.87 9.61
CA ILE A 436 9.67 -13.82 10.84
C ILE A 436 10.23 -15.20 11.21
N GLN A 437 9.40 -16.25 11.27
CA GLN A 437 9.89 -17.60 11.57
C GLN A 437 10.91 -18.11 10.57
N SER A 438 10.77 -17.73 9.30
CA SER A 438 11.75 -18.09 8.26
C SER A 438 13.08 -17.39 8.50
N LEU A 439 13.03 -16.11 8.89
CA LEU A 439 14.20 -15.31 9.27
C LEU A 439 14.86 -15.83 10.56
N GLU A 440 14.09 -16.22 11.56
CA GLU A 440 14.59 -16.85 12.80
C GLU A 440 15.32 -18.16 12.50
N LYS A 441 14.73 -19.03 11.68
CA LYS A 441 15.37 -20.29 11.28
C LYS A 441 16.68 -20.04 10.53
N TYR A 442 16.66 -19.08 9.60
CA TYR A 442 17.84 -18.71 8.83
C TYR A 442 18.95 -18.18 9.76
N THR A 443 18.64 -17.21 10.61
CA THR A 443 19.60 -16.63 11.55
C THR A 443 20.14 -17.65 12.55
N GLN A 444 19.29 -18.53 13.09
CA GLN A 444 19.71 -19.64 13.96
C GLN A 444 20.67 -20.60 13.25
N PHE A 445 20.35 -20.99 12.01
CA PHE A 445 21.19 -21.89 11.22
C PHE A 445 22.57 -21.29 10.95
N HIS A 446 22.63 -19.98 10.71
CA HIS A 446 23.87 -19.25 10.44
C HIS A 446 24.56 -18.70 11.70
N GLY A 447 24.06 -19.00 12.91
CA GLY A 447 24.64 -18.53 14.17
C GLY A 447 24.58 -17.00 14.37
N ILE A 448 23.64 -16.34 13.70
CA ILE A 448 23.43 -14.89 13.78
C ILE A 448 22.54 -14.60 14.98
N LYS A 449 22.99 -13.70 15.86
CA LYS A 449 22.18 -13.25 16.99
C LYS A 449 21.05 -12.39 16.44
N ALA A 450 19.81 -12.80 16.67
CA ALA A 450 18.67 -12.02 16.28
C ALA A 450 17.60 -12.00 17.37
N LEU A 451 16.81 -10.92 17.41
CA LEU A 451 15.78 -10.68 18.40
C LEU A 451 14.51 -10.15 17.70
N GLN A 452 13.44 -10.93 17.77
CA GLN A 452 12.11 -10.40 17.50
C GLN A 452 11.68 -9.47 18.65
N LEU A 453 11.25 -8.25 18.33
CA LEU A 453 10.65 -7.37 19.34
C LEU A 453 9.23 -7.84 19.62
N SER A 454 8.84 -7.85 20.89
CA SER A 454 7.49 -8.27 21.33
C SER A 454 6.39 -7.29 20.94
N GLU A 455 6.78 -6.05 20.64
CA GLU A 455 5.88 -4.97 20.26
C GLU A 455 5.48 -5.09 18.78
N ILE A 456 4.18 -4.97 18.53
CA ILE A 456 3.65 -4.75 17.17
C ILE A 456 3.87 -3.28 16.82
N ASN A 457 4.42 -3.02 15.63
CA ASN A 457 4.60 -1.67 15.14
C ASN A 457 3.28 -0.88 15.18
N PRO A 458 3.23 0.25 15.92
CA PRO A 458 2.02 1.04 16.04
C PRO A 458 1.66 1.78 14.74
N PHE A 459 2.58 1.85 13.78
CA PHE A 459 2.41 2.46 12.46
C PHE A 459 2.35 1.45 11.31
N ARG A 460 2.08 0.17 11.61
CA ARG A 460 1.81 -0.84 10.58
C ARG A 460 0.71 -0.38 9.62
N GLU A 461 0.82 -0.79 8.37
CA GLU A 461 -0.07 -0.30 7.32
C GLU A 461 -1.52 -0.75 7.56
N PRO A 462 -2.54 0.11 7.47
CA PRO A 462 -3.94 -0.30 7.62
C PRO A 462 -4.47 -0.95 6.33
N TYR A 463 -3.77 -1.98 5.90
CA TYR A 463 -4.04 -2.78 4.72
C TYR A 463 -3.61 -4.23 5.00
N VAL A 464 -4.47 -5.18 4.63
CA VAL A 464 -4.22 -6.61 4.86
C VAL A 464 -4.14 -7.31 3.51
N ASP A 465 -3.10 -8.11 3.35
CA ASP A 465 -3.10 -9.20 2.39
C ASP A 465 -3.27 -10.53 3.12
N TYR A 466 -3.48 -11.60 2.36
CA TYR A 466 -3.52 -12.96 2.89
C TYR A 466 -2.59 -13.88 2.10
N ILE A 467 -2.01 -14.86 2.80
CA ILE A 467 -1.29 -15.96 2.15
C ILE A 467 -2.30 -16.82 1.40
N MET A 468 -2.05 -17.08 0.12
CA MET A 468 -2.96 -17.85 -0.73
C MET A 468 -3.29 -19.23 -0.13
N GLY A 469 -4.56 -19.42 0.24
CA GLY A 469 -5.10 -20.62 0.87
C GLY A 469 -5.05 -20.66 2.40
N MET A 470 -4.71 -19.53 3.03
CA MET A 470 -4.74 -19.32 4.47
C MET A 470 -5.42 -17.98 4.79
N ILE A 471 -6.06 -17.90 5.96
CA ILE A 471 -6.58 -16.66 6.54
C ILE A 471 -5.61 -16.20 7.64
N ILE A 472 -4.32 -16.13 7.31
CA ILE A 472 -3.32 -15.46 8.16
C ILE A 472 -3.14 -14.05 7.59
N PRO A 473 -3.39 -13.00 8.37
CA PRO A 473 -3.18 -11.63 7.90
C PRO A 473 -1.70 -11.36 7.67
N CYS A 474 -1.42 -10.73 6.55
CA CYS A 474 -0.13 -10.17 6.21
C CYS A 474 -0.28 -8.64 6.13
N ILE A 475 0.14 -7.94 7.17
CA ILE A 475 0.03 -6.49 7.28
C ILE A 475 1.44 -5.90 7.24
N LYS A 476 1.75 -5.11 6.21
CA LYS A 476 3.10 -4.54 6.03
C LYS A 476 3.57 -3.81 7.28
N ASN A 477 4.86 -3.96 7.58
CA ASN A 477 5.55 -3.35 8.72
C ASN A 477 5.03 -3.76 10.10
N SER A 478 4.36 -4.90 10.30
CA SER A 478 3.77 -5.25 11.59
C SER A 478 4.76 -5.63 12.68
N PHE A 479 5.80 -6.37 12.33
CA PHE A 479 6.72 -6.96 13.30
C PHE A 479 8.12 -6.42 13.10
N PHE A 480 8.85 -6.17 14.20
CA PHE A 480 10.25 -5.80 14.14
C PHE A 480 11.17 -6.97 14.50
N PHE A 481 12.29 -7.02 13.79
CA PHE A 481 13.35 -7.98 14.01
C PHE A 481 14.70 -7.26 13.99
N VAL A 482 15.54 -7.54 14.98
CA VAL A 482 16.83 -6.87 15.18
C VAL A 482 17.95 -7.90 15.05
N LEU A 483 18.95 -7.63 14.20
CA LEU A 483 20.16 -8.44 14.03
C LEU A 483 21.43 -7.66 14.38
#